data_AF-A0A2B7WH03-F1
#
_entry.id   AF-A0A2B7WH03-F1
#
_cell.length_a   1.000
_cell.length_b   1.000
_cell.length_c   1.000
_cell.angle_alpha   90.00
_cell.angle_beta   90.00
_cell.angle_gamma   90.00
#
_symmetry.space_group_name_H-M   'P 1'
#
loop_
_entity.id
_entity.type
_entity.pdbx_description
1 polymer ?
#
loop_
_entity_poly.entity_id
_entity_poly.type
_entity_poly.pdbx_seq_one_letter_code
_entity_poly.pdbx_strand_id
1 'polypeptide(L)'
;MLVRNSTAIESEMTAKNAGLVIASPSGEKEIKTPFKVTFKTHQRRFRKEDKAKIRRLKELKRKQRGGPTMNDMRDELEYRFYELEYSMQIPFLESLRLSLPAACDHYEWVKMEVAWVHFDHLPAKAVRDLFRFLRDKDLLNSKPGAADERTKESIRKRNAETRRRMAKLKEQVRSGQVDSGCV
;
A
#
# COMPACT_ATOMS: atom_id res chain seq x y z
N MET A 1 10.88 2.64 -63.28
CA MET A 1 11.49 1.99 -62.10
C MET A 1 10.36 1.22 -61.42
N LEU A 2 10.16 -0.10 -61.58
CA LEU A 2 10.95 -1.20 -60.98
C LEU A 2 11.40 -0.79 -59.57
N VAL A 3 10.87 -1.33 -58.47
CA VAL A 3 10.96 -2.74 -58.07
C VAL A 3 9.81 -3.11 -57.09
N ARG A 4 9.31 -4.33 -57.25
CA ARG A 4 8.35 -5.09 -56.43
C ARG A 4 9.03 -5.70 -55.18
N ASN A 5 8.26 -6.13 -54.18
CA ASN A 5 8.27 -7.48 -53.55
C ASN A 5 7.61 -7.40 -52.15
N SER A 6 6.41 -7.97 -51.93
CA SER A 6 6.06 -9.39 -51.70
C SER A 6 6.31 -9.83 -50.23
N THR A 7 5.29 -9.90 -49.36
CA THR A 7 4.38 -11.04 -49.06
C THR A 7 5.02 -12.32 -48.48
N ALA A 8 4.58 -12.64 -47.26
CA ALA A 8 4.24 -13.94 -46.67
C ALA A 8 5.15 -15.16 -46.90
N ILE A 9 5.59 -15.80 -45.80
CA ILE A 9 5.86 -17.25 -45.74
C ILE A 9 5.47 -17.80 -44.34
N GLU A 10 4.38 -18.57 -44.31
CA GLU A 10 4.16 -19.67 -43.38
C GLU A 10 5.05 -20.86 -43.77
N SER A 11 5.58 -21.61 -42.81
CA SER A 11 5.68 -23.08 -42.95
C SER A 11 6.12 -23.75 -41.65
N GLU A 12 5.14 -24.44 -41.10
CA GLU A 12 5.20 -25.70 -40.38
C GLU A 12 6.18 -26.70 -41.05
N MET A 13 7.03 -27.35 -40.25
CA MET A 13 7.64 -28.63 -40.61
C MET A 13 7.61 -29.57 -39.41
N THR A 14 6.76 -30.57 -39.52
CA THR A 14 6.84 -31.83 -38.80
C THR A 14 7.77 -32.78 -39.57
N ALA A 15 8.60 -33.56 -38.87
CA ALA A 15 9.14 -34.81 -39.39
C ALA A 15 9.49 -35.78 -38.25
N LYS A 16 8.86 -36.95 -38.31
CA LYS A 16 9.05 -38.15 -37.49
C LYS A 16 10.17 -39.04 -38.06
N ASN A 17 10.45 -40.13 -37.33
CA ASN A 17 11.11 -41.41 -37.71
C ASN A 17 12.61 -41.47 -37.37
N ALA A 18 13.21 -42.58 -36.91
CA ALA A 18 12.80 -43.92 -36.50
C ALA A 18 13.92 -44.45 -35.58
N GLY A 19 13.66 -45.17 -34.49
CA GLY A 19 13.63 -46.64 -34.52
C GLY A 19 15.01 -47.26 -34.18
N LEU A 20 15.19 -47.72 -32.94
CA LEU A 20 16.03 -48.90 -32.68
C LEU A 20 15.49 -49.67 -31.46
N VAL A 21 15.26 -50.96 -31.69
CA VAL A 21 14.60 -51.93 -30.82
C VAL A 21 15.66 -52.84 -30.18
N ILE A 22 15.61 -52.89 -28.84
CA ILE A 22 15.79 -54.02 -27.91
C ILE A 22 17.07 -54.88 -27.99
N ALA A 23 17.77 -54.93 -26.86
CA ALA A 23 18.26 -56.19 -26.29
C ALA A 23 18.01 -56.19 -24.77
N SER A 24 17.24 -57.17 -24.30
CA SER A 24 17.19 -57.59 -22.88
C SER A 24 17.94 -58.91 -22.76
N PRO A 25 18.55 -59.18 -21.60
CA PRO A 25 18.18 -60.43 -20.95
C PRO A 25 17.80 -60.26 -19.48
N SER A 26 16.77 -61.05 -19.18
CA SER A 26 16.22 -61.53 -17.92
C SER A 26 17.05 -61.36 -16.65
N GLY A 27 16.37 -60.88 -15.61
CA GLY A 27 16.69 -61.13 -14.22
C GLY A 27 15.48 -60.81 -13.36
N GLU A 28 14.63 -61.81 -13.12
CA GLU A 28 13.52 -61.73 -12.18
C GLU A 28 14.02 -61.31 -10.80
N LYS A 29 13.35 -60.31 -10.21
CA LYS A 29 12.93 -60.30 -8.81
C LYS A 29 11.96 -59.15 -8.58
N GLU A 30 10.70 -59.51 -8.36
CA GLU A 30 9.71 -58.65 -7.72
C GLU A 30 10.24 -58.12 -6.39
N ILE A 31 10.26 -56.80 -6.18
CA ILE A 31 10.07 -56.22 -4.85
C ILE A 31 9.13 -55.02 -4.97
N LYS A 32 7.92 -55.22 -4.45
CA LYS A 32 6.86 -54.23 -4.27
C LYS A 32 7.22 -53.27 -3.13
N THR A 33 7.00 -51.98 -3.39
CA THR A 33 6.67 -50.86 -2.45
C THR A 33 7.77 -50.27 -1.55
N PRO A 34 7.57 -49.05 -0.98
CA PRO A 34 7.05 -47.81 -1.57
C PRO A 34 8.00 -46.61 -1.35
N PHE A 35 7.81 -45.55 -2.14
CA PHE A 35 8.46 -44.26 -1.95
C PHE A 35 8.34 -43.75 -0.50
N LYS A 36 9.48 -43.45 0.13
CA LYS A 36 9.53 -42.65 1.36
C LYS A 36 10.41 -41.42 1.12
N VAL A 37 9.85 -40.43 0.43
CA VAL A 37 10.42 -39.08 0.37
C VAL A 37 10.25 -38.46 1.76
N THR A 38 11.31 -38.45 2.56
CA THR A 38 11.36 -37.68 3.80
C THR A 38 11.43 -36.19 3.48
N PHE A 39 10.27 -35.53 3.42
CA PHE A 39 10.19 -34.07 3.49
C PHE A 39 10.64 -33.62 4.88
N LYS A 40 11.87 -33.14 4.99
CA LYS A 40 12.32 -32.42 6.19
C LYS A 40 11.50 -31.13 6.31
N THR A 41 10.84 -30.99 7.46
CA THR A 41 9.84 -29.96 7.78
C THR A 41 10.46 -28.57 7.89
N HIS A 42 10.62 -27.86 6.76
CA HIS A 42 11.08 -26.46 6.74
C HIS A 42 10.01 -25.44 7.18
N GLN A 43 8.77 -25.86 7.45
CA GLN A 43 7.66 -24.95 7.80
C GLN A 43 7.75 -24.29 9.19
N ARG A 44 8.60 -24.78 10.11
CA ARG A 44 8.61 -24.29 11.50
C ARG A 44 9.38 -22.98 11.69
N ARG A 45 10.32 -22.64 10.79
CA ARG A 45 11.10 -21.38 10.85
C ARG A 45 10.32 -20.19 10.27
N PHE A 46 9.65 -20.37 9.12
CA PHE A 46 8.81 -19.32 8.51
C PHE A 46 7.68 -18.84 9.43
N ARG A 47 6.95 -19.75 10.10
CA ARG A 47 5.89 -19.36 11.05
C ARG A 47 6.38 -18.59 12.28
N LYS A 48 7.65 -18.74 12.68
CA LYS A 48 8.24 -18.00 13.81
C LYS A 48 8.71 -16.61 13.38
N GLU A 49 9.30 -16.49 12.20
CA GLU A 49 9.71 -15.21 11.62
C GLU A 49 8.50 -14.31 11.33
N ASP A 50 7.42 -14.86 10.79
CA ASP A 50 6.17 -14.10 10.57
C ASP A 50 5.57 -13.62 11.89
N LYS A 51 5.54 -14.47 12.93
CA LYS A 51 5.05 -14.06 14.25
C LYS A 51 5.93 -12.99 14.90
N ALA A 52 7.25 -13.06 14.73
CA ALA A 52 8.19 -12.06 15.23
C ALA A 52 8.06 -10.73 14.48
N LYS A 53 7.89 -10.78 13.15
CA LYS A 53 7.64 -9.61 12.30
C LYS A 53 6.30 -8.94 12.65
N ILE A 54 5.23 -9.73 12.86
CA ILE A 54 3.93 -9.22 13.30
C ILE A 54 4.01 -8.62 14.70
N ARG A 55 4.73 -9.23 15.64
CA ARG A 55 4.94 -8.68 17.00
C ARG A 55 5.71 -7.37 16.97
N ARG A 56 6.83 -7.31 16.24
CA ARG A 56 7.60 -6.08 16.06
C ARG A 56 6.78 -4.99 15.39
N LEU A 57 5.97 -5.31 14.38
CA LEU A 57 5.06 -4.36 13.73
C LEU A 57 3.98 -3.85 14.71
N LYS A 58 3.38 -4.74 15.52
CA LYS A 58 2.42 -4.34 16.56
C LYS A 58 3.06 -3.45 17.63
N GLU A 59 4.30 -3.72 17.99
CA GLU A 59 5.05 -2.92 18.97
C GLU A 59 5.48 -1.57 18.39
N LEU A 60 5.90 -1.52 17.12
CA LEU A 60 6.14 -0.27 16.40
C LEU A 60 4.87 0.57 16.32
N LYS A 61 3.74 -0.05 15.97
CA LYS A 61 2.41 0.61 15.94
C LYS A 61 1.98 1.10 17.32
N ARG A 62 2.32 0.39 18.40
CA ARG A 62 2.08 0.85 19.77
C ARG A 62 2.96 2.03 20.16
N LYS A 63 4.25 2.01 19.79
CA LYS A 63 5.18 3.13 20.02
C LYS A 63 4.80 4.37 19.19
N GLN A 64 4.18 4.19 18.02
CA GLN A 64 3.66 5.27 17.20
C GLN A 64 2.30 5.79 17.69
N ARG A 65 1.48 4.99 18.38
CA ARG A 65 0.26 5.46 19.07
C ARG A 65 0.65 6.28 20.29
N GLY A 66 0.76 7.60 20.14
CA GLY A 66 0.85 8.51 21.28
C GLY A 66 -0.36 8.42 22.20
N GLY A 67 -0.31 9.12 23.33
CA GLY A 67 -1.41 9.17 24.31
C GLY A 67 -2.72 9.70 23.71
N PRO A 68 -3.83 9.69 24.48
CA PRO A 68 -5.17 10.08 24.00
C PRO A 68 -5.18 11.42 23.24
N THR A 69 -4.48 12.42 23.77
CA THR A 69 -4.32 13.75 23.13
C THR A 69 -3.67 13.67 21.74
N MET A 70 -2.74 12.75 21.50
CA MET A 70 -2.10 12.59 20.19
C MET A 70 -3.08 12.04 19.14
N ASN A 71 -4.02 11.19 19.54
CA ASN A 71 -5.06 10.71 18.62
C ASN A 71 -6.04 11.83 18.31
N ASP A 72 -6.45 12.61 19.31
CA ASP A 72 -7.30 13.79 19.10
C ASP A 72 -6.63 14.80 18.15
N MET A 73 -5.33 15.03 18.33
CA MET A 73 -4.52 15.87 17.44
C MET A 73 -4.48 15.32 15.99
N ARG A 74 -4.39 14.01 15.80
CA ARG A 74 -4.43 13.41 14.46
C ARG A 74 -5.80 13.53 13.81
N ASP A 75 -6.86 13.28 14.57
CA ASP A 75 -8.23 13.44 14.10
C ASP A 75 -8.48 14.90 13.67
N GLU A 76 -8.02 15.87 14.47
CA GLU A 76 -8.12 17.28 14.13
C GLU A 76 -7.30 17.64 12.88
N LEU A 77 -6.06 17.14 12.73
CA LEU A 77 -5.27 17.37 11.51
C LEU A 77 -5.93 16.80 10.26
N GLU A 78 -6.46 15.59 10.33
CA GLU A 78 -7.14 14.97 9.21
C GLU A 78 -8.33 15.80 8.76
N TYR A 79 -9.14 16.22 9.74
CA TYR A 79 -10.28 17.08 9.50
C TYR A 79 -9.88 18.38 8.84
N ARG A 80 -8.86 19.06 9.39
CA ARG A 80 -8.36 20.32 8.84
C ARG A 80 -7.82 20.17 7.44
N PHE A 81 -7.00 19.16 7.17
CA PHE A 81 -6.43 18.91 5.85
C PHE A 81 -7.51 18.83 4.76
N TYR A 82 -8.61 18.12 5.03
CA TYR A 82 -9.71 18.00 4.08
C TYR A 82 -10.66 19.22 4.03
N GLU A 83 -10.52 20.16 4.96
CA GLU A 83 -11.16 21.48 4.88
C GLU A 83 -10.26 22.55 4.23
N LEU A 84 -8.97 22.27 4.03
CA LEU A 84 -8.08 23.21 3.36
C LEU A 84 -8.47 23.37 1.89
N GLU A 85 -8.34 24.61 1.40
CA GLU A 85 -8.32 24.88 -0.02
C GLU A 85 -7.18 24.11 -0.70
N TYR A 86 -7.40 23.72 -1.95
CA TYR A 86 -6.42 22.95 -2.72
C TYR A 86 -5.04 23.62 -2.79
N SER A 87 -5.02 24.95 -2.93
CA SER A 87 -3.82 25.80 -2.89
C SER A 87 -2.98 25.61 -1.63
N MET A 88 -3.60 25.23 -0.51
CA MET A 88 -2.97 25.02 0.78
C MET A 88 -2.68 23.55 1.09
N GLN A 89 -3.30 22.61 0.36
CA GLN A 89 -3.02 21.19 0.52
C GLN A 89 -1.62 20.81 0.01
N ILE A 90 -1.16 21.40 -1.11
CA ILE A 90 0.19 21.12 -1.63
C ILE A 90 1.29 21.56 -0.65
N PRO A 91 1.30 22.82 -0.14
CA PRO A 91 2.29 23.23 0.86
C PRO A 91 2.19 22.43 2.17
N PHE A 92 0.99 21.98 2.55
CA PHE A 92 0.83 21.10 3.71
C PHE A 92 1.55 19.76 3.51
N LEU A 93 1.40 19.15 2.33
CA LEU A 93 2.10 17.90 1.98
C LEU A 93 3.61 18.10 1.85
N GLU A 94 4.07 19.27 1.38
CA GLU A 94 5.49 19.63 1.40
C GLU A 94 6.03 19.75 2.82
N SER A 95 5.28 20.38 3.73
CA SER A 95 5.65 20.44 5.16
C SER A 95 5.76 19.02 5.77
N LEU A 96 4.85 18.12 5.39
CA LEU A 96 4.93 16.70 5.77
C LEU A 96 6.20 16.03 5.23
N ARG A 97 6.55 16.31 3.97
CA ARG A 97 7.79 15.84 3.32
C ARG A 97 9.04 16.29 4.03
N LEU A 98 9.12 17.55 4.42
CA LEU A 98 10.26 18.08 5.17
C LEU A 98 10.37 17.48 6.58
N SER A 99 9.22 17.11 7.17
CA SER A 99 9.16 16.54 8.51
C SER A 99 9.55 15.05 8.57
N LEU A 100 9.50 14.33 7.44
CA LEU A 100 9.68 12.88 7.36
C LEU A 100 10.63 12.47 6.23
N PRO A 101 11.76 11.81 6.52
CA PRO A 101 12.69 11.32 5.50
C PRO A 101 12.08 10.38 4.45
N ALA A 102 10.93 9.75 4.75
CA ALA A 102 10.19 8.84 3.87
C ALA A 102 8.71 9.24 3.74
N ALA A 103 8.43 10.53 3.56
CA ALA A 103 7.05 11.04 3.54
C ALA A 103 6.14 10.46 2.44
N CYS A 104 6.69 9.95 1.34
CA CYS A 104 5.92 9.25 0.31
C CYS A 104 5.26 7.96 0.83
N ASP A 105 5.69 7.43 1.99
CA ASP A 105 5.04 6.29 2.64
C ASP A 105 3.81 6.69 3.46
N HIS A 106 3.58 8.00 3.64
CA HIS A 106 2.58 8.54 4.55
C HIS A 106 1.36 9.15 3.85
N TYR A 107 1.40 9.29 2.53
CA TYR A 107 0.25 9.66 1.72
C TYR A 107 0.39 9.19 0.28
N GLU A 108 -0.73 9.07 -0.41
CA GLU A 108 -0.78 8.65 -1.81
C GLU A 108 -1.71 9.57 -2.62
N TRP A 109 -1.42 9.73 -3.90
CA TRP A 109 -2.34 10.39 -4.83
C TRP A 109 -3.38 9.37 -5.29
N VAL A 110 -4.64 9.61 -4.95
CA VAL A 110 -5.76 8.75 -5.34
C VAL A 110 -6.20 9.06 -6.77
N LYS A 111 -6.16 10.34 -7.13
CA LYS A 111 -6.42 10.90 -8.45
C LYS A 111 -5.56 12.16 -8.59
N MET A 112 -5.38 12.68 -9.80
CA MET A 112 -4.96 14.07 -10.03
C MET A 112 -5.58 14.99 -8.98
N GLU A 113 -4.72 15.72 -8.27
CA GLU A 113 -5.08 16.73 -7.27
C GLU A 113 -5.75 16.22 -5.98
N VAL A 114 -5.98 14.90 -5.85
CA VAL A 114 -6.62 14.31 -4.67
C VAL A 114 -5.63 13.43 -3.92
N ALA A 115 -5.13 13.92 -2.79
CA ALA A 115 -4.26 13.18 -1.88
C ALA A 115 -5.04 12.48 -0.76
N TRP A 116 -4.64 11.25 -0.46
CA TRP A 116 -5.05 10.54 0.74
C TRP A 116 -3.86 10.39 1.70
N VAL A 117 -3.94 11.05 2.84
CA VAL A 117 -2.91 11.03 3.89
C VAL A 117 -3.27 10.03 4.99
N HIS A 118 -2.31 9.23 5.43
CA HIS A 118 -2.47 8.23 6.48
C HIS A 118 -2.12 8.81 7.86
N PHE A 119 -2.99 9.69 8.38
CA PHE A 119 -2.79 10.41 9.66
C PHE A 119 -2.53 9.48 10.86
N ASP A 120 -3.15 8.31 10.88
CA ASP A 120 -2.97 7.28 11.92
C ASP A 120 -1.52 6.78 12.06
N HIS A 121 -0.72 6.91 11.00
CA HIS A 121 0.67 6.45 10.94
C HIS A 121 1.70 7.57 11.11
N LEU A 122 1.24 8.82 11.25
CA LEU A 122 2.16 9.95 11.41
C LEU A 122 2.82 9.91 12.78
N PRO A 123 4.16 10.02 12.87
CA PRO A 123 4.83 10.13 14.15
C PRO A 123 4.47 11.46 14.83
N ALA A 124 4.51 11.47 16.16
CA ALA A 124 4.15 12.64 16.97
C ALA A 124 4.91 13.92 16.59
N LYS A 125 6.17 13.80 16.14
CA LYS A 125 6.95 14.95 15.65
C LYS A 125 6.29 15.60 14.43
N ALA A 126 5.97 14.81 13.39
CA ALA A 126 5.32 15.30 12.20
C ALA A 126 3.94 15.90 12.50
N VAL A 127 3.16 15.28 13.38
CA VAL A 127 1.88 15.84 13.85
C VAL A 127 2.07 17.26 14.42
N ARG A 128 3.07 17.46 15.30
CA ARG A 128 3.37 18.79 15.86
C ARG A 128 3.84 19.79 14.81
N ASP A 129 4.67 19.35 13.86
CA ASP A 129 5.20 20.22 12.81
C ASP A 129 4.08 20.65 11.83
N LEU A 130 3.12 19.77 11.52
CA LEU A 130 1.94 20.11 10.74
C LEU A 130 1.03 21.12 11.46
N PHE A 131 0.83 20.99 12.77
CA PHE A 131 0.08 22.00 13.53
C PHE A 131 0.81 23.35 13.57
N ARG A 132 2.14 23.34 13.58
CA ARG A 132 2.93 24.57 13.48
C ARG A 132 2.72 25.23 12.13
N PHE A 133 2.79 24.46 11.04
CA PHE A 133 2.45 24.95 9.70
C PHE A 133 1.06 25.59 9.65
N LEU A 134 0.03 24.92 10.19
CA LEU A 134 -1.32 25.47 10.22
C LEU A 134 -1.40 26.78 11.02
N ARG A 135 -0.68 26.87 12.13
CA ARG A 135 -0.60 28.10 12.94
C ARG A 135 0.11 29.23 12.21
N ASP A 136 1.26 28.95 11.59
CA ASP A 136 2.07 29.95 10.87
C ASP A 136 1.36 30.51 9.63
N LYS A 137 0.28 29.84 9.19
CA LYS A 137 -0.60 30.24 8.09
C LYS A 137 -1.95 30.79 8.56
N ASP A 138 -2.12 31.01 9.86
CA ASP A 138 -3.38 31.47 10.47
C ASP A 138 -4.60 30.55 10.16
N LEU A 139 -4.35 29.25 9.97
CA LEU A 139 -5.36 28.22 9.68
C LEU A 139 -5.83 27.48 10.94
N LEU A 140 -5.44 27.94 12.12
CA LEU A 140 -5.74 27.32 13.41
C LEU A 140 -6.21 28.36 14.43
N ASN A 141 -7.47 28.27 14.84
CA ASN A 141 -8.08 29.24 15.76
C ASN A 141 -7.89 28.89 17.25
N SER A 142 -7.36 27.70 17.56
CA SER A 142 -7.33 27.15 18.92
C SER A 142 -6.07 26.32 19.18
N LYS A 143 -5.85 25.93 20.44
CA LYS A 143 -4.74 25.02 20.79
C LYS A 143 -5.01 23.62 20.22
N PRO A 144 -4.01 22.94 19.61
CA PRO A 144 -4.16 21.58 19.10
C PRO A 144 -4.67 20.60 20.16
N GLY A 145 -5.67 19.80 19.81
CA GLY A 145 -6.25 18.78 20.70
C GLY A 145 -7.05 19.33 21.88
N ALA A 146 -7.31 20.65 21.92
CA ALA A 146 -8.07 21.30 23.00
C ALA A 146 -9.57 21.45 22.70
N ALA A 147 -10.06 20.84 21.61
CA ALA A 147 -11.50 20.78 21.31
C ALA A 147 -12.26 20.08 22.45
N ASP A 148 -13.52 20.46 22.68
CA ASP A 148 -14.39 19.74 23.61
C ASP A 148 -14.79 18.35 23.06
N GLU A 149 -15.28 17.46 23.93
CA GLU A 149 -15.60 16.07 23.53
C GLU A 149 -16.69 15.97 22.44
N ARG A 150 -17.66 16.89 22.42
CA ARG A 150 -18.71 16.90 21.38
C ARG A 150 -18.11 17.27 20.02
N THR A 151 -17.22 18.26 20.00
CA THR A 151 -16.48 18.66 18.81
C THR A 151 -15.57 17.53 18.33
N LYS A 152 -14.84 16.86 19.24
CA LYS A 152 -14.02 15.69 18.91
C LYS A 152 -14.84 14.55 18.30
N GLU A 153 -16.02 14.26 18.85
CA GLU A 153 -16.90 13.22 18.30
C GLU A 153 -17.40 13.57 16.89
N SER A 154 -17.78 14.84 16.67
CA SER A 154 -18.16 15.33 15.34
C SER A 154 -17.03 15.21 14.33
N ILE A 155 -15.81 15.60 14.72
CA ILE A 155 -14.59 15.46 13.92
C ILE A 155 -14.37 13.99 13.54
N ARG A 156 -14.39 13.07 14.51
CA ARG A 156 -14.19 11.63 14.28
C ARG A 156 -15.24 11.07 13.32
N LYS A 157 -16.50 11.48 13.46
CA LYS A 157 -17.59 11.07 12.56
C LYS A 157 -17.36 11.56 11.13
N ARG A 158 -16.97 12.82 10.95
CA ARG A 158 -16.68 13.40 9.63
C ARG A 158 -15.45 12.76 8.99
N ASN A 159 -14.39 12.52 9.75
CA ASN A 159 -13.20 11.79 9.27
C ASN A 159 -13.56 10.38 8.82
N ALA A 160 -14.36 9.64 9.61
CA ALA A 160 -14.80 8.30 9.23
C ALA A 160 -15.58 8.30 7.90
N GLU A 161 -16.41 9.32 7.67
CA GLU A 161 -17.10 9.50 6.39
C GLU A 161 -16.13 9.83 5.25
N THR A 162 -15.20 10.76 5.45
CA THR A 162 -14.17 11.12 4.45
C THR A 162 -13.33 9.91 4.05
N ARG A 163 -12.87 9.11 5.02
CA ARG A 163 -12.12 7.87 4.77
C ARG A 163 -12.92 6.89 3.90
N ARG A 164 -14.24 6.73 4.15
CA ARG A 164 -15.11 5.89 3.31
C ARG A 164 -15.22 6.43 1.89
N ARG A 165 -15.38 7.75 1.73
CA ARG A 165 -15.43 8.40 0.41
C ARG A 165 -14.12 8.23 -0.36
N MET A 166 -12.97 8.42 0.29
CA MET A 166 -11.65 8.24 -0.32
C MET A 166 -11.39 6.78 -0.72
N ALA A 167 -11.76 5.82 0.13
CA ALA A 167 -11.66 4.40 -0.21
C ALA A 167 -12.52 4.03 -1.42
N LYS A 168 -13.75 4.55 -1.50
CA LYS A 168 -14.63 4.38 -2.67
C LYS A 168 -14.02 5.00 -3.92
N LEU A 169 -13.52 6.23 -3.84
CA LEU A 169 -12.88 6.91 -4.97
C LEU A 169 -11.66 6.13 -5.47
N LYS A 170 -10.82 5.65 -4.56
CA LYS A 170 -9.66 4.82 -4.90
C LYS A 170 -10.07 3.55 -5.64
N GLU A 171 -11.15 2.91 -5.22
CA GLU A 171 -11.68 1.73 -5.91
C GLU A 171 -12.26 2.06 -7.30
N GLN A 172 -12.91 3.22 -7.44
CA GLN A 172 -13.42 3.69 -8.72
C GLN A 172 -12.29 4.01 -9.71
N VAL A 173 -11.20 4.60 -9.24
CA VAL A 173 -10.01 4.83 -10.06
C VAL A 173 -9.38 3.49 -10.45
N ARG A 174 -9.23 2.56 -9.50
CA ARG A 174 -8.67 1.22 -9.76
C ARG A 174 -9.49 0.41 -10.77
N SER A 175 -10.81 0.54 -10.74
CA SER A 175 -11.72 -0.15 -11.66
C SER A 175 -11.89 0.57 -13.01
N GLY A 176 -11.23 1.71 -13.22
CA GLY A 176 -11.35 2.50 -14.45
C GLY A 176 -12.67 3.25 -14.60
N GLN A 177 -13.50 3.30 -13.56
CA GLN A 177 -14.75 4.08 -13.55
C GLN A 177 -14.49 5.59 -13.48
N VAL A 178 -13.34 5.98 -12.93
CA VAL A 178 -12.90 7.36 -12.85
C VAL A 178 -11.49 7.42 -13.43
N ASP A 179 -11.28 8.29 -14.41
CA ASP A 179 -9.94 8.54 -14.93
C ASP A 179 -9.02 9.04 -13.81
N SER A 180 -7.85 8.41 -13.69
CA SER A 180 -6.77 8.86 -12.80
C SER A 180 -6.24 10.24 -13.21
N GLY A 181 -6.51 10.66 -14.46
CA GLY A 181 -5.92 11.79 -15.12
C GLY A 181 -4.49 11.43 -15.53
N CYS A 182 -4.32 11.00 -16.77
CA CYS A 182 -2.99 10.92 -17.39
C CYS A 182 -2.51 12.34 -17.69
N VAL A 183 -1.26 12.63 -17.30
CA VAL A 183 -0.47 13.71 -17.91
C VAL A 183 0.38 13.08 -19.00
#